data_AF-A0A6P8HML1-F1
#
_entry.id   AF-A0A6P8HML1-F1
#
_cell.length_a   1.000
_cell.length_b   1.000
_cell.length_c   1.000
_cell.angle_alpha   90.00
_cell.angle_beta   90.00
_cell.angle_gamma   90.00
#
_symmetry.space_group_name_H-M   'P 1'
#
loop_
_entity.id
_entity.type
_entity.pdbx_description
1 polymer ?
#
loop_
_entity_poly.entity_id
_entity_poly.type
_entity_poly.pdbx_seq_one_letter_code
_entity_poly.pdbx_strand_id
1 'polypeptide(L)'
;MYSFKCLFVVFALSIINTKAARSQASEDEETHEGFEQKILLGEAETKEYYKLSEKEKAQRLRILVEKMDKDMNGTIDEEELLSWIERNHVAYIIRRSREFFEDTDENNDGFVMFDEYERIHYQNDRAPKNYKNTTLYRHEKRRFRFADQDNSGSLTLKEFIYFLHPDEGKHMLECIVEETIDNIDRDNDGLISVKDYIGEGILDMNGEQFVEAVKAFKELDKNGDGVLNKEEVTKWIRPDRKSTAAKEAKHMLEHGDKNKDAQLSYEEVVSMGQMLETSKATQYGQVLHHIKPEKQEL
;
A
#
# COMPACT_ATOMS: atom_id res chain seq x y z
N MET A 1 -17.79 4.71 -7.81
CA MET A 1 -16.60 3.84 -7.71
C MET A 1 -15.39 4.74 -7.74
N TYR A 2 -14.94 5.19 -6.58
CA TYR A 2 -13.78 6.06 -6.46
C TYR A 2 -12.52 5.23 -6.72
N SER A 3 -11.77 5.60 -7.75
CA SER A 3 -10.51 4.98 -8.14
C SER A 3 -9.54 5.03 -6.96
N PHE A 4 -8.91 3.89 -6.67
CA PHE A 4 -8.07 3.61 -5.51
C PHE A 4 -6.76 4.43 -5.41
N LYS A 5 -6.65 5.52 -6.17
CA LYS A 5 -5.44 6.32 -6.33
C LYS A 5 -5.39 7.58 -5.46
N CYS A 6 -6.46 7.87 -4.70
CA CYS A 6 -6.36 8.80 -3.58
C CYS A 6 -5.76 8.14 -2.32
N LEU A 7 -5.57 6.82 -2.27
CA LEU A 7 -5.27 6.15 -1.00
C LEU A 7 -3.93 6.55 -0.38
N PHE A 8 -2.93 7.01 -1.16
CA PHE A 8 -1.65 7.47 -0.58
C PHE A 8 -1.70 8.92 -0.06
N VAL A 9 -2.44 9.81 -0.72
CA VAL A 9 -2.72 11.16 -0.21
C VAL A 9 -3.67 11.07 1.01
N VAL A 10 -4.64 10.16 0.96
CA VAL A 10 -5.51 9.82 2.08
C VAL A 10 -4.73 9.06 3.16
N PHE A 11 -3.67 8.31 2.87
CA PHE A 11 -2.83 7.69 3.92
C PHE A 11 -2.00 8.75 4.64
N ALA A 12 -1.44 9.73 3.92
CA ALA A 12 -0.76 10.86 4.56
C ALA A 12 -1.74 11.69 5.42
N LEU A 13 -2.94 11.98 4.91
CA LEU A 13 -4.00 12.68 5.68
C LEU A 13 -4.59 11.81 6.81
N SER A 14 -4.67 10.49 6.63
CA SER A 14 -5.12 9.52 7.63
C SER A 14 -4.10 9.37 8.75
N ILE A 15 -2.79 9.39 8.46
CA ILE A 15 -1.71 9.42 9.46
C ILE A 15 -1.77 10.70 10.29
N ILE A 16 -2.17 11.85 9.70
CA ILE A 16 -2.37 13.11 10.41
C ILE A 16 -3.59 13.02 11.35
N ASN A 17 -4.71 12.44 10.90
CA ASN A 17 -5.90 12.27 11.73
C ASN A 17 -5.79 11.15 12.80
N THR A 18 -5.05 10.07 12.54
CA THR A 18 -4.93 8.92 13.46
C THR A 18 -4.02 9.19 14.66
N LYS A 19 -3.05 10.11 14.57
CA LYS A 19 -2.27 10.54 15.75
C LYS A 19 -3.05 11.47 16.67
N ALA A 20 -3.98 12.29 16.15
CA ALA A 20 -4.80 13.21 16.95
C ALA A 20 -6.01 12.53 17.63
N ALA A 21 -6.50 11.41 17.09
CA ALA A 21 -7.70 10.73 17.58
C ALA A 21 -7.45 9.69 18.70
N ARG A 22 -6.19 9.47 19.12
CA ARG A 22 -5.84 8.32 19.97
C ARG A 22 -6.09 8.46 21.48
N SER A 23 -6.87 9.45 21.94
CA SER A 23 -7.16 9.59 23.39
C SER A 23 -8.61 9.33 23.83
N GLN A 24 -9.58 9.17 22.92
CA GLN A 24 -10.97 8.89 23.33
C GLN A 24 -11.73 8.09 22.27
N ALA A 25 -11.82 6.77 22.44
CA ALA A 25 -13.02 5.97 22.13
C ALA A 25 -12.75 4.49 22.46
N SER A 26 -13.48 4.01 23.45
CA SER A 26 -13.72 2.60 23.74
C SER A 26 -14.51 1.94 22.61
N GLU A 27 -14.15 0.68 22.33
CA GLU A 27 -15.02 -0.43 21.90
C GLU A 27 -16.26 -0.05 21.07
N ASP A 28 -16.15 -0.16 19.75
CA ASP A 28 -17.21 -0.49 18.76
C ASP A 28 -17.07 0.30 17.45
N GLU A 29 -15.99 0.08 16.68
CA GLU A 29 -15.87 0.63 15.32
C GLU A 29 -15.06 -0.25 14.33
N GLU A 30 -14.96 -1.57 14.57
CA GLU A 30 -14.18 -2.48 13.71
C GLU A 30 -14.93 -3.06 12.49
N THR A 31 -16.16 -2.63 12.21
CA THR A 31 -16.99 -3.32 11.19
C THR A 31 -17.13 -2.61 9.85
N HIS A 32 -16.65 -1.37 9.70
CA HIS A 32 -16.80 -0.63 8.43
C HIS A 32 -15.54 -0.60 7.52
N GLU A 33 -14.32 -0.69 8.06
CA GLU A 33 -13.10 -0.76 7.23
C GLU A 33 -12.95 -2.11 6.51
N GLY A 34 -13.33 -3.22 7.16
CA GLY A 34 -13.28 -4.55 6.56
C GLY A 34 -14.27 -4.76 5.41
N PHE A 35 -15.31 -3.92 5.32
CA PHE A 35 -16.32 -4.00 4.26
C PHE A 35 -15.93 -3.20 3.02
N GLU A 36 -15.28 -2.04 3.19
CA GLU A 36 -14.74 -1.28 2.05
C GLU A 36 -13.52 -1.97 1.42
N GLN A 37 -12.71 -2.66 2.23
CA GLN A 37 -11.59 -3.47 1.74
C GLN A 37 -12.06 -4.71 0.95
N LYS A 38 -13.23 -5.27 1.31
CA LYS A 38 -13.91 -6.35 0.56
C LYS A 38 -14.41 -5.92 -0.82
N ILE A 39 -14.84 -4.66 -0.97
CA ILE A 39 -15.39 -4.13 -2.23
C ILE A 39 -14.28 -3.88 -3.26
N LEU A 40 -13.03 -3.66 -2.81
CA LEU A 40 -11.90 -3.44 -3.72
C LEU A 40 -11.27 -4.74 -4.24
N LEU A 41 -11.18 -5.76 -3.40
CA LEU A 41 -10.38 -6.95 -3.67
C LEU A 41 -11.19 -7.96 -4.48
N GLY A 42 -11.09 -7.86 -5.82
CA GLY A 42 -11.39 -8.92 -6.79
C GLY A 42 -12.39 -9.95 -6.30
N GLU A 43 -13.65 -9.56 -6.14
CA GLU A 43 -14.70 -10.38 -5.53
C GLU A 43 -14.83 -11.78 -6.14
N ALA A 44 -14.39 -11.98 -7.38
CA ALA A 44 -14.45 -13.28 -8.06
C ALA A 44 -13.44 -14.29 -7.49
N GLU A 45 -12.22 -13.85 -7.17
CA GLU A 45 -11.08 -14.71 -6.82
C GLU A 45 -11.15 -15.17 -5.35
N THR A 46 -11.51 -14.26 -4.44
CA THR A 46 -11.74 -14.60 -3.03
C THR A 46 -12.95 -15.53 -2.88
N LYS A 47 -14.03 -15.31 -3.64
CA LYS A 47 -15.22 -16.20 -3.65
C LYS A 47 -14.93 -17.61 -4.18
N GLU A 48 -13.92 -17.81 -5.03
CA GLU A 48 -13.51 -19.15 -5.51
C GLU A 48 -12.83 -19.95 -4.40
N TYR A 49 -11.91 -19.33 -3.65
CA TYR A 49 -11.19 -19.99 -2.57
C TYR A 49 -12.12 -20.46 -1.43
N TYR A 50 -13.13 -19.67 -1.07
CA TYR A 50 -14.14 -20.07 -0.07
C TYR A 50 -15.03 -21.25 -0.49
N LYS A 51 -15.10 -21.56 -1.80
CA LYS A 51 -15.86 -22.70 -2.33
C LYS A 51 -15.06 -24.01 -2.36
N LEU A 52 -13.75 -23.95 -2.13
CA LEU A 52 -12.86 -25.12 -2.15
C LEU A 52 -13.06 -26.00 -0.93
N SER A 53 -12.75 -27.29 -1.08
CA SER A 53 -12.78 -28.23 0.04
C SER A 53 -11.68 -27.92 1.07
N GLU A 54 -11.92 -28.26 2.34
CA GLU A 54 -10.94 -28.08 3.42
C GLU A 54 -9.60 -28.80 3.12
N LYS A 55 -9.66 -29.92 2.39
CA LYS A 55 -8.47 -30.64 1.93
C LYS A 55 -7.65 -29.83 0.91
N GLU A 56 -8.30 -29.16 -0.03
CA GLU A 56 -7.61 -28.32 -1.02
C GLU A 56 -7.03 -27.06 -0.39
N LYS A 57 -7.76 -26.44 0.56
CA LYS A 57 -7.23 -25.29 1.32
C LYS A 57 -5.98 -25.67 2.11
N ALA A 58 -6.01 -26.79 2.82
CA ALA A 58 -4.85 -27.32 3.53
C ALA A 58 -3.68 -27.62 2.57
N GLN A 59 -3.95 -28.16 1.39
CA GLN A 59 -2.91 -28.43 0.38
C GLN A 59 -2.28 -27.15 -0.17
N ARG A 60 -3.06 -26.08 -0.35
CA ARG A 60 -2.54 -24.76 -0.76
C ARG A 60 -1.72 -24.09 0.34
N LEU A 61 -2.16 -24.19 1.59
CA LEU A 61 -1.40 -23.75 2.76
C LEU A 61 -0.09 -24.51 2.91
N ARG A 62 -0.07 -25.80 2.58
CA ARG A 62 1.17 -26.60 2.56
C ARG A 62 2.17 -26.09 1.53
N ILE A 63 1.72 -25.86 0.30
CA ILE A 63 2.59 -25.32 -0.76
C ILE A 63 3.06 -23.90 -0.40
N LEU A 64 2.22 -23.14 0.32
CA LEU A 64 2.62 -21.83 0.84
C LEU A 64 3.77 -21.96 1.86
N VAL A 65 3.65 -22.86 2.83
CA VAL A 65 4.70 -23.13 3.84
C VAL A 65 5.99 -23.58 3.16
N GLU A 66 5.91 -24.52 2.23
CA GLU A 66 7.06 -25.01 1.46
C GLU A 66 7.75 -23.92 0.61
N LYS A 67 7.04 -22.84 0.27
CA LYS A 67 7.61 -21.68 -0.44
C LYS A 67 8.16 -20.59 0.49
N MET A 68 7.67 -20.56 1.72
CA MET A 68 8.13 -19.66 2.78
C MET A 68 9.45 -20.17 3.37
N ASP A 69 9.50 -21.46 3.71
CA ASP A 69 10.65 -22.22 4.22
C ASP A 69 11.72 -22.32 3.13
N LYS A 70 12.78 -21.51 3.23
CA LYS A 70 13.86 -21.44 2.25
C LYS A 70 14.97 -22.45 2.54
N ASP A 71 15.24 -22.72 3.81
CA ASP A 71 16.29 -23.65 4.23
C ASP A 71 15.81 -25.10 4.27
N MET A 72 14.50 -25.32 4.05
CA MET A 72 13.80 -26.60 4.06
C MET A 72 13.90 -27.33 5.39
N ASN A 73 13.95 -26.58 6.50
CA ASN A 73 14.01 -27.14 7.85
C ASN A 73 12.64 -27.62 8.37
N GLY A 74 11.55 -27.33 7.65
CA GLY A 74 10.17 -27.73 7.97
C GLY A 74 9.43 -26.76 8.89
N THR A 75 10.04 -25.62 9.22
CA THR A 75 9.50 -24.54 10.05
C THR A 75 9.80 -23.19 9.39
N ILE A 76 9.07 -22.14 9.78
CA ILE A 76 9.28 -20.79 9.23
C ILE A 76 9.73 -19.86 10.34
N ASP A 77 10.92 -19.29 10.20
CA ASP A 77 11.44 -18.28 11.13
C ASP A 77 11.04 -16.84 10.74
N GLU A 78 11.42 -15.87 11.59
CA GLU A 78 11.13 -14.44 11.35
C GLU A 78 11.77 -13.90 10.06
N GLU A 79 12.98 -14.34 9.72
CA GLU A 79 13.72 -13.85 8.56
C GLU A 79 13.15 -14.39 7.24
N GLU A 80 12.72 -15.65 7.24
CA GLU A 80 12.03 -16.31 6.15
C GLU A 80 10.65 -15.69 5.93
N LEU A 81 9.93 -15.43 7.01
CA LEU A 81 8.62 -14.77 6.94
C LEU A 81 8.74 -13.33 6.43
N LEU A 82 9.71 -12.56 6.93
CA LEU A 82 10.02 -11.22 6.43
C LEU A 82 10.36 -11.25 4.94
N SER A 83 11.26 -12.14 4.54
CA SER A 83 11.67 -12.34 3.15
C SER A 83 10.50 -12.74 2.26
N TRP A 84 9.57 -13.55 2.78
CA TRP A 84 8.37 -13.95 2.08
C TRP A 84 7.43 -12.78 1.85
N ILE A 85 7.12 -12.01 2.91
CA ILE A 85 6.24 -10.83 2.85
C ILE A 85 6.76 -9.83 1.81
N GLU A 86 8.05 -9.52 1.84
CA GLU A 86 8.66 -8.58 0.88
C GLU A 86 8.61 -9.10 -0.56
N ARG A 87 9.02 -10.36 -0.80
CA ARG A 87 8.99 -10.96 -2.15
C ARG A 87 7.58 -11.03 -2.71
N ASN A 88 6.62 -11.43 -1.88
CA ASN A 88 5.23 -11.55 -2.27
C ASN A 88 4.63 -10.18 -2.63
N HIS A 89 4.90 -9.15 -1.83
CA HIS A 89 4.47 -7.79 -2.11
C HIS A 89 4.98 -7.28 -3.46
N VAL A 90 6.27 -7.46 -3.75
CA VAL A 90 6.88 -7.04 -5.02
C VAL A 90 6.31 -7.84 -6.20
N ALA A 91 6.19 -9.16 -6.06
CA ALA A 91 5.63 -10.02 -7.10
C ALA A 91 4.17 -9.64 -7.43
N TYR A 92 3.38 -9.32 -6.40
CA TYR A 92 2.02 -8.84 -6.55
C TYR A 92 1.94 -7.53 -7.33
N ILE A 93 2.74 -6.54 -6.95
CA ILE A 93 2.82 -5.24 -7.63
C ILE A 93 3.15 -5.45 -9.11
N ILE A 94 4.17 -6.25 -9.42
CA ILE A 94 4.60 -6.50 -10.80
C ILE A 94 3.50 -7.19 -11.60
N ARG A 95 2.86 -8.22 -11.06
CA ARG A 95 1.79 -8.95 -11.76
C ARG A 95 0.61 -8.04 -12.07
N ARG A 96 0.10 -7.33 -11.05
CA ARG A 96 -1.06 -6.43 -11.22
C ARG A 96 -0.74 -5.26 -12.15
N SER A 97 0.48 -4.72 -12.07
CA SER A 97 0.93 -3.66 -12.97
C SER A 97 1.04 -4.14 -14.42
N ARG A 98 1.45 -5.39 -14.65
CA ARG A 98 1.51 -6.00 -15.98
C ARG A 98 0.12 -6.17 -16.58
N GLU A 99 -0.84 -6.72 -15.82
CA GLU A 99 -2.23 -6.84 -16.29
C GLU A 99 -2.79 -5.47 -16.71
N PHE A 100 -2.57 -4.45 -15.88
CA PHE A 100 -3.01 -3.10 -16.20
C PHE A 100 -2.23 -2.47 -17.37
N PHE A 101 -0.95 -2.83 -17.55
CA PHE A 101 -0.14 -2.40 -18.69
C PHE A 101 -0.69 -2.96 -20.00
N GLU A 102 -0.97 -4.27 -20.03
CA GLU A 102 -1.54 -4.96 -21.19
C GLU A 102 -2.94 -4.41 -21.56
N ASP A 103 -3.75 -4.06 -20.56
CA ASP A 103 -5.05 -3.40 -20.79
C ASP A 103 -4.90 -1.96 -21.31
N THR A 104 -3.79 -1.28 -21.01
CA THR A 104 -3.57 0.12 -21.37
C THR A 104 -2.89 0.29 -22.73
N ASP A 105 -2.00 -0.65 -23.09
CA ASP A 105 -1.28 -0.69 -24.37
C ASP A 105 -2.21 -1.11 -25.53
N GLU A 106 -3.11 -0.19 -25.92
CA GLU A 106 -4.10 -0.43 -26.99
C GLU A 106 -3.44 -0.76 -28.34
N ASN A 107 -2.25 -0.21 -28.60
CA ASN A 107 -1.55 -0.34 -29.87
C ASN A 107 -0.56 -1.54 -29.90
N ASN A 108 -0.33 -2.18 -28.75
CA ASN A 108 0.57 -3.31 -28.52
C ASN A 108 2.02 -3.02 -28.97
N ASP A 109 2.48 -1.78 -28.83
CA ASP A 109 3.86 -1.38 -29.15
C ASP A 109 4.84 -1.67 -28.00
N GLY A 110 4.34 -2.11 -26.84
CA GLY A 110 5.14 -2.41 -25.67
C GLY A 110 5.48 -1.19 -24.82
N PHE A 111 4.83 -0.05 -25.08
CA PHE A 111 4.94 1.19 -24.34
C PHE A 111 3.55 1.75 -24.00
N VAL A 112 3.47 2.57 -22.97
CA VAL A 112 2.22 3.26 -22.61
C VAL A 112 2.43 4.77 -22.68
N MET A 113 1.73 5.43 -23.58
CA MET A 113 1.65 6.89 -23.62
C MET A 113 0.64 7.41 -22.60
N PHE A 114 0.83 8.64 -22.12
CA PHE A 114 -0.10 9.25 -21.17
C PHE A 114 -1.53 9.35 -21.72
N ASP A 115 -1.67 9.58 -23.03
CA ASP A 115 -2.97 9.67 -23.69
C ASP A 115 -3.70 8.33 -23.76
N GLU A 116 -2.96 7.21 -23.86
CA GLU A 116 -3.51 5.85 -23.80
C GLU A 116 -4.00 5.53 -22.38
N TYR A 117 -3.17 5.85 -21.38
CA TYR A 117 -3.56 5.78 -19.97
C TYR A 117 -4.80 6.62 -19.67
N GLU A 118 -4.85 7.89 -20.12
CA GLU A 118 -6.00 8.78 -19.89
C GLU A 118 -7.27 8.20 -20.52
N ARG A 119 -7.18 7.68 -21.74
CA ARG A 119 -8.31 7.09 -22.45
C ARG A 119 -8.86 5.89 -21.70
N ILE A 120 -8.03 4.90 -21.37
CA ILE A 120 -8.46 3.67 -20.70
C ILE A 120 -8.97 3.97 -19.28
N HIS A 121 -8.27 4.82 -18.54
CA HIS A 121 -8.63 5.10 -17.14
C HIS A 121 -9.90 5.95 -17.00
N TYR A 122 -10.18 6.84 -17.96
CA TYR A 122 -11.29 7.79 -17.88
C TYR A 122 -12.39 7.63 -18.93
N GLN A 123 -12.46 6.47 -19.60
CA GLN A 123 -13.58 6.10 -20.48
C GLN A 123 -14.97 6.27 -19.79
N ASN A 124 -15.98 6.63 -20.58
CA ASN A 124 -17.41 6.73 -20.19
C ASN A 124 -17.72 7.75 -19.07
N ASP A 125 -17.31 9.02 -19.21
CA ASP A 125 -17.62 10.12 -18.26
C ASP A 125 -17.17 9.88 -16.81
N ARG A 126 -16.20 8.97 -16.61
CA ARG A 126 -15.59 8.73 -15.28
C ARG A 126 -14.58 9.82 -14.90
N ALA A 127 -14.18 10.66 -15.85
CA ALA A 127 -13.35 11.83 -15.59
C ALA A 127 -14.10 12.84 -14.70
N PRO A 128 -13.45 13.43 -13.69
CA PRO A 128 -13.96 14.63 -13.04
C PRO A 128 -14.24 15.72 -14.08
N LYS A 129 -15.29 16.54 -13.85
CA LYS A 129 -15.51 17.74 -14.67
C LYS A 129 -14.27 18.63 -14.62
N ASN A 130 -13.84 19.11 -15.79
CA ASN A 130 -12.59 19.86 -15.94
C ASN A 130 -11.35 19.10 -15.44
N TYR A 131 -11.29 17.78 -15.62
CA TYR A 131 -10.17 16.92 -15.21
C TYR A 131 -8.79 17.54 -15.47
N LYS A 132 -8.55 18.11 -16.66
CA LYS A 132 -7.27 18.76 -17.02
C LYS A 132 -6.87 19.95 -16.13
N ASN A 133 -7.82 20.56 -15.42
CA ASN A 133 -7.59 21.67 -14.48
C ASN A 133 -7.57 21.21 -13.01
N THR A 134 -7.68 19.90 -12.75
CA THR A 134 -7.66 19.37 -11.40
C THR A 134 -6.23 19.17 -10.89
N THR A 135 -6.05 19.24 -9.57
CA THR A 135 -4.80 18.84 -8.91
C THR A 135 -4.45 17.37 -9.21
N LEU A 136 -5.46 16.52 -9.38
CA LEU A 136 -5.28 15.12 -9.78
C LEU A 136 -4.53 14.98 -11.10
N TYR A 137 -4.97 15.69 -12.15
CA TYR A 137 -4.27 15.68 -13.45
C TYR A 137 -2.84 16.18 -13.35
N ARG A 138 -2.60 17.25 -12.56
CA ARG A 138 -1.26 17.78 -12.32
C ARG A 138 -0.36 16.72 -11.67
N HIS A 139 -0.87 16.00 -10.68
CA HIS A 139 -0.13 14.95 -9.98
C HIS A 139 0.15 13.76 -10.91
N GLU A 140 -0.85 13.28 -11.65
CA GLU A 140 -0.66 12.17 -12.58
C GLU A 140 0.34 12.51 -13.70
N LYS A 141 0.28 13.72 -14.26
CA LYS A 141 1.30 14.17 -15.22
C LYS A 141 2.69 14.30 -14.59
N ARG A 142 2.78 14.77 -13.34
CA ARG A 142 4.04 14.84 -12.60
C ARG A 142 4.61 13.43 -12.44
N ARG A 143 3.83 12.47 -11.95
CA ARG A 143 4.25 11.07 -11.79
C ARG A 143 4.70 10.45 -13.09
N PHE A 144 3.95 10.67 -14.18
CA PHE A 144 4.32 10.13 -15.49
C PHE A 144 5.69 10.63 -15.92
N ARG A 145 5.95 11.93 -15.79
CA ARG A 145 7.25 12.54 -16.12
C ARG A 145 8.38 12.05 -15.21
N PHE A 146 8.13 11.84 -13.92
CA PHE A 146 9.15 11.31 -13.01
C PHE A 146 9.45 9.83 -13.29
N ALA A 147 8.44 9.06 -13.70
CA ALA A 147 8.58 7.67 -14.05
C ALA A 147 9.31 7.48 -15.39
N ASP A 148 9.06 8.35 -16.36
CA ASP A 148 9.75 8.42 -17.67
C ASP A 148 11.19 8.90 -17.49
N GLN A 149 12.11 7.97 -17.22
CA GLN A 149 13.50 8.32 -16.88
C GLN A 149 14.30 8.75 -18.10
N ASP A 150 13.95 8.21 -19.28
CA ASP A 150 14.62 8.52 -20.54
C ASP A 150 13.98 9.69 -21.30
N ASN A 151 12.87 10.24 -20.79
CA ASN A 151 12.08 11.30 -21.40
C ASN A 151 11.63 10.97 -22.82
N SER A 152 11.35 9.68 -23.08
CA SER A 152 10.86 9.21 -24.37
C SER A 152 9.42 9.66 -24.65
N GLY A 153 8.67 10.06 -23.61
CA GLY A 153 7.26 10.41 -23.70
C GLY A 153 6.32 9.20 -23.62
N SER A 154 6.87 8.00 -23.44
CA SER A 154 6.12 6.75 -23.22
C SER A 154 6.78 5.96 -22.09
N LEU A 155 6.00 5.10 -21.41
CA LEU A 155 6.51 4.31 -20.29
C LEU A 155 6.74 2.87 -20.72
N THR A 156 7.93 2.35 -20.43
CA THR A 156 8.16 0.90 -20.41
C THR A 156 7.39 0.24 -19.25
N LEU A 157 7.21 -1.08 -19.27
CA LEU A 157 6.58 -1.79 -18.14
C LEU A 157 7.23 -1.47 -16.78
N LYS A 158 8.55 -1.31 -16.75
CA LYS A 158 9.28 -1.00 -15.51
C LYS A 158 8.94 0.41 -15.01
N GLU A 159 8.90 1.38 -15.90
CA GLU A 159 8.56 2.77 -15.56
C GLU A 159 7.08 2.89 -15.22
N PHE A 160 6.22 2.13 -15.90
CA PHE A 160 4.81 2.04 -15.57
C PHE A 160 4.55 1.49 -14.17
N ILE A 161 5.33 0.51 -13.70
CA ILE A 161 5.28 0.05 -12.31
C ILE A 161 5.59 1.21 -11.35
N TYR A 162 6.62 2.02 -11.62
CA TYR A 162 6.94 3.18 -10.79
C TYR A 162 5.87 4.28 -10.87
N PHE A 163 5.21 4.44 -12.02
CA PHE A 163 4.08 5.35 -12.16
C PHE A 163 2.88 4.93 -11.30
N LEU A 164 2.55 3.63 -11.25
CA LEU A 164 1.45 3.10 -10.44
C LEU A 164 1.80 3.00 -8.96
N HIS A 165 3.06 2.66 -8.66
CA HIS A 165 3.59 2.42 -7.33
C HIS A 165 4.82 3.31 -7.10
N PRO A 166 4.64 4.64 -6.95
CA PRO A 166 5.74 5.57 -6.83
C PRO A 166 6.59 5.29 -5.59
N ASP A 167 6.02 4.66 -4.55
CA ASP A 167 6.75 4.31 -3.33
C ASP A 167 7.88 3.29 -3.56
N GLU A 168 7.85 2.52 -4.66
CA GLU A 168 8.91 1.55 -5.01
C GLU A 168 10.13 2.24 -5.64
N GLY A 169 9.92 3.41 -6.27
CA GLY A 169 10.95 4.15 -6.96
C GLY A 169 11.65 5.15 -6.05
N LYS A 170 12.96 4.99 -5.82
CA LYS A 170 13.75 6.01 -5.09
C LYS A 170 13.69 7.39 -5.76
N HIS A 171 13.64 7.42 -7.09
CA HIS A 171 13.54 8.65 -7.89
C HIS A 171 12.12 9.25 -7.87
N MET A 172 11.10 8.42 -7.64
CA MET A 172 9.71 8.86 -7.52
C MET A 172 9.41 9.50 -6.16
N LEU A 173 10.25 9.28 -5.15
CA LEU A 173 10.06 9.82 -3.80
C LEU A 173 9.94 11.36 -3.81
N GLU A 174 10.75 12.03 -4.64
CA GLU A 174 10.66 13.48 -4.81
C GLU A 174 9.29 13.90 -5.36
N CYS A 175 8.72 13.14 -6.30
CA CYS A 175 7.36 13.38 -6.80
C CYS A 175 6.32 13.27 -5.68
N ILE A 176 6.41 12.24 -4.82
CA ILE A 176 5.46 12.05 -3.70
C ILE A 176 5.59 13.18 -2.67
N VAL A 177 6.82 13.61 -2.39
CA VAL A 177 7.10 14.74 -1.48
C VAL A 177 6.45 16.01 -2.03
N GLU A 178 6.67 16.31 -3.30
CA GLU A 178 6.07 17.49 -3.93
C GLU A 178 4.55 17.45 -3.94
N GLU A 179 3.95 16.29 -4.23
CA GLU A 179 2.49 16.15 -4.15
C GLU A 179 1.96 16.28 -2.72
N THR A 180 2.72 15.83 -1.72
CA THR A 180 2.33 15.95 -0.32
C THR A 180 2.35 17.42 0.10
N ILE A 181 3.37 18.17 -0.32
CA ILE A 181 3.43 19.62 -0.11
C ILE A 181 2.27 20.29 -0.85
N ASP A 182 2.08 20.03 -2.15
CA ASP A 182 0.99 20.61 -2.97
C ASP A 182 -0.42 20.41 -2.37
N ASN A 183 -0.63 19.36 -1.57
CA ASN A 183 -1.91 19.06 -0.92
C ASN A 183 -2.09 19.73 0.45
N ILE A 184 -1.00 20.03 1.16
CA ILE A 184 -1.02 20.53 2.54
C ILE A 184 -0.75 22.03 2.57
N ASP A 185 0.21 22.50 1.78
CA ASP A 185 0.63 23.89 1.62
C ASP A 185 -0.52 24.74 1.05
N ARG A 186 -1.18 25.51 1.92
CA ARG A 186 -2.33 26.34 1.51
C ARG A 186 -1.92 27.72 1.02
N ASP A 187 -0.82 28.27 1.52
CA ASP A 187 -0.34 29.59 1.12
C ASP A 187 0.66 29.55 -0.06
N ASN A 188 1.00 28.35 -0.52
CA ASN A 188 1.84 28.04 -1.68
C ASN A 188 3.25 28.63 -1.53
N ASP A 189 3.79 28.68 -0.30
CA ASP A 189 5.15 29.13 -0.04
C ASP A 189 6.20 28.01 -0.22
N GLY A 190 5.75 26.78 -0.50
CA GLY A 190 6.56 25.58 -0.71
C GLY A 190 7.03 24.92 0.59
N LEU A 191 6.54 25.38 1.74
CA LEU A 191 6.82 24.87 3.06
C LEU A 191 5.51 24.44 3.73
N ILE A 192 5.61 23.59 4.75
CA ILE A 192 4.42 23.21 5.54
C ILE A 192 4.53 23.87 6.90
N SER A 193 3.75 24.92 7.12
CA SER A 193 3.64 25.52 8.46
C SER A 193 2.78 24.66 9.38
N VAL A 194 2.84 24.91 10.69
CA VAL A 194 1.92 24.30 11.67
C VAL A 194 0.46 24.53 11.28
N LYS A 195 0.14 25.71 10.73
CA LYS A 195 -1.21 26.04 10.30
C LYS A 195 -1.63 25.20 9.10
N ASP A 196 -0.72 24.93 8.17
CA ASP A 196 -0.99 24.07 7.00
C ASP A 196 -1.17 22.61 7.42
N TYR A 197 -0.29 22.14 8.31
CA TYR A 197 -0.33 20.79 8.87
C TYR A 197 -1.66 20.47 9.59
N ILE A 198 -2.16 21.38 10.43
CA ILE A 198 -3.43 21.18 11.16
C ILE A 198 -4.63 21.52 10.27
N GLY A 199 -4.51 22.57 9.47
CA GLY A 199 -5.49 22.98 8.49
C GLY A 199 -6.83 23.43 9.04
N GLU A 200 -7.91 23.07 8.35
CA GLU A 200 -9.27 23.48 8.73
C GLU A 200 -9.73 22.86 10.06
N GLY A 201 -9.10 21.74 10.47
CA GLY A 201 -9.37 21.08 11.73
C GLY A 201 -8.99 21.91 12.97
N ILE A 202 -8.24 23.02 12.82
CA ILE A 202 -7.95 23.94 13.92
C ILE A 202 -9.23 24.43 14.62
N LEU A 203 -10.33 24.60 13.87
CA LEU A 203 -11.59 25.13 14.41
C LEU A 203 -12.39 24.09 15.22
N ASP A 204 -12.18 22.80 14.93
CA ASP A 204 -12.91 21.69 15.55
C ASP A 204 -12.11 21.00 16.66
N MET A 205 -10.81 21.35 16.81
CA MET A 205 -9.92 20.77 17.83
C MET A 205 -10.12 21.40 19.21
N ASN A 206 -10.16 20.54 20.23
CA ASN A 206 -10.04 20.99 21.61
C ASN A 206 -8.58 21.35 21.95
N GLY A 207 -8.35 21.99 23.11
CA GLY A 207 -7.02 22.45 23.51
C GLY A 207 -5.99 21.32 23.67
N GLU A 208 -6.41 20.10 24.01
CA GLU A 208 -5.50 18.94 24.14
C GLU A 208 -5.09 18.39 22.77
N GLN A 209 -6.04 18.25 21.84
CA GLN A 209 -5.79 17.81 20.47
C GLN A 209 -4.86 18.78 19.74
N PHE A 210 -5.04 20.08 19.96
CA PHE A 210 -4.14 21.09 19.41
C PHE A 210 -2.72 20.93 19.94
N VAL A 211 -2.55 20.70 21.25
CA VAL A 211 -1.23 20.48 21.86
C VAL A 211 -0.57 19.21 21.32
N GLU A 212 -1.32 18.12 21.15
CA GLU A 212 -0.80 16.87 20.58
C GLU A 212 -0.39 17.05 19.12
N ALA A 213 -1.19 17.76 18.31
CA ALA A 213 -0.87 18.05 16.92
C ALA A 213 0.40 18.90 16.79
N VAL A 214 0.54 19.95 17.62
CA VAL A 214 1.76 20.79 17.67
C VAL A 214 2.97 19.97 18.13
N LYS A 215 2.79 19.06 19.09
CA LYS A 215 3.86 18.18 19.55
C LYS A 215 4.31 17.22 18.44
N ALA A 216 3.37 16.62 17.71
CA ALA A 216 3.67 15.78 16.55
C ALA A 216 4.39 16.57 15.46
N PHE A 217 3.97 17.81 15.17
CA PHE A 217 4.67 18.69 14.22
C PHE A 217 6.12 18.95 14.66
N LYS A 218 6.35 19.25 15.94
CA LYS A 218 7.70 19.44 16.50
C LYS A 218 8.58 18.19 16.45
N GLU A 219 7.99 16.99 16.40
CA GLU A 219 8.77 15.76 16.18
C GLU A 219 9.24 15.63 14.73
N LEU A 220 8.50 16.20 13.78
CA LEU A 220 8.81 16.20 12.34
C LEU A 220 9.79 17.32 11.96
N ASP A 221 9.61 18.50 12.55
CA ASP A 221 10.50 19.67 12.44
C ASP A 221 11.81 19.39 13.19
N LYS A 222 12.86 18.99 12.45
CA LYS A 222 14.14 18.57 13.04
C LYS A 222 15.07 19.74 13.27
N ASN A 223 14.98 20.79 12.46
CA ASN A 223 15.82 21.97 12.58
C ASN A 223 15.23 23.03 13.54
N GLY A 224 13.95 22.89 13.90
CA GLY A 224 13.23 23.74 14.85
C GLY A 224 12.88 25.12 14.29
N ASP A 225 12.79 25.27 12.96
CA ASP A 225 12.49 26.55 12.31
C ASP A 225 10.98 26.85 12.23
N GLY A 226 10.13 25.91 12.66
CA GLY A 226 8.68 26.07 12.72
C GLY A 226 7.96 25.76 11.41
N VAL A 227 8.67 25.27 10.39
CA VAL A 227 8.14 24.86 9.09
C VAL A 227 8.74 23.50 8.69
N LEU A 228 8.02 22.70 7.90
CA LEU A 228 8.60 21.47 7.34
C LEU A 228 9.09 21.74 5.92
N ASN A 229 10.39 21.54 5.70
CA ASN A 229 11.00 21.61 4.38
C ASN A 229 10.91 20.26 3.64
N LYS A 230 11.30 20.24 2.35
CA LYS A 230 11.28 19.02 1.51
C LYS A 230 12.04 17.85 2.15
N GLU A 231 13.18 18.08 2.82
CA GLU A 231 13.97 17.00 3.42
C GLU A 231 13.27 16.38 4.64
N GLU A 232 12.60 17.19 5.45
CA GLU A 232 11.83 16.75 6.61
C GLU A 232 10.58 16.00 6.17
N VAL A 233 9.86 16.52 5.17
CA VAL A 233 8.72 15.84 4.55
C VAL A 233 9.15 14.50 3.92
N THR A 234 10.34 14.44 3.31
CA THR A 234 10.90 13.19 2.76
C THR A 234 11.07 12.12 3.85
N LYS A 235 11.58 12.50 5.03
CA LYS A 235 11.75 11.58 6.17
C LYS A 235 10.41 11.18 6.79
N TRP A 236 9.42 12.08 6.75
CA TRP A 236 8.07 11.80 7.22
C TRP A 236 7.35 10.78 6.34
N ILE A 237 7.41 10.93 5.01
CA ILE A 237 6.71 10.08 4.04
C ILE A 237 7.30 8.67 3.97
N ARG A 238 8.58 8.49 4.28
CA ARG A 238 9.26 7.21 4.19
C ARG A 238 9.53 6.60 5.57
N PRO A 239 8.55 5.96 6.23
CA PRO A 239 8.86 5.02 7.29
C PRO A 239 9.64 3.85 6.70
N ASP A 240 10.60 3.30 7.45
CA ASP A 240 11.43 2.20 6.98
C ASP A 240 10.55 0.98 6.62
N ARG A 241 10.51 0.59 5.34
CA ARG A 241 9.70 -0.54 4.87
C ARG A 241 10.04 -1.83 5.59
N LYS A 242 11.33 -2.02 5.93
CA LYS A 242 11.79 -3.15 6.73
C LYS A 242 11.10 -3.17 8.09
N SER A 243 10.86 -2.01 8.69
CA SER A 243 10.12 -1.91 9.95
C SER A 243 8.66 -2.34 9.81
N THR A 244 7.99 -2.12 8.67
CA THR A 244 6.59 -2.56 8.50
C THR A 244 6.49 -4.05 8.26
N ALA A 245 7.33 -4.61 7.38
CA ALA A 245 7.33 -6.05 7.12
C ALA A 245 7.82 -6.84 8.35
N ALA A 246 8.79 -6.31 9.12
CA ALA A 246 9.22 -6.92 10.37
C ALA A 246 8.14 -6.87 11.46
N LYS A 247 7.38 -5.77 11.56
CA LYS A 247 6.23 -5.71 12.47
C LYS A 247 5.16 -6.74 12.13
N GLU A 248 4.89 -6.95 10.85
CA GLU A 248 3.95 -7.97 10.39
C GLU A 248 4.47 -9.38 10.70
N ALA A 249 5.73 -9.67 10.38
CA ALA A 249 6.36 -10.96 10.65
C ALA A 249 6.32 -11.29 12.15
N LYS A 250 6.68 -10.30 12.98
CA LYS A 250 6.61 -10.42 14.44
C LYS A 250 5.18 -10.64 14.94
N HIS A 251 4.22 -9.87 14.43
CA HIS A 251 2.81 -10.02 14.81
C HIS A 251 2.28 -11.43 14.46
N MET A 252 2.72 -11.99 13.34
CA MET A 252 2.38 -13.35 12.95
C MET A 252 3.00 -14.40 13.87
N LEU A 253 4.28 -14.24 14.24
CA LEU A 253 4.91 -15.12 15.23
C LEU A 253 4.19 -15.04 16.57
N GLU A 254 3.90 -13.84 17.07
CA GLU A 254 3.23 -13.63 18.36
C GLU A 254 1.86 -14.33 18.47
N HIS A 255 1.12 -14.45 17.38
CA HIS A 255 -0.22 -15.10 17.36
C HIS A 255 -0.19 -16.55 16.88
N GLY A 256 0.84 -16.93 16.13
CA GLY A 256 0.97 -18.23 15.48
C GLY A 256 1.76 -19.26 16.26
N ASP A 257 2.83 -18.82 16.91
CA ASP A 257 3.76 -19.65 17.64
C ASP A 257 3.15 -20.06 19.00
N LYS A 258 2.54 -21.24 19.02
CA LYS A 258 1.84 -21.76 20.21
C LYS A 258 2.83 -22.41 21.17
N ASN A 259 3.88 -23.01 20.63
CA ASN A 259 4.87 -23.75 21.40
C ASN A 259 6.01 -22.82 21.95
N LYS A 260 6.04 -21.57 21.48
CA LYS A 260 7.00 -20.50 21.81
C LYS A 260 8.44 -20.81 21.41
N ASP A 261 8.63 -21.52 20.30
CA ASP A 261 9.95 -21.86 19.75
C ASP A 261 10.53 -20.83 18.78
N ALA A 262 9.84 -19.68 18.62
CA ALA A 262 10.16 -18.58 17.72
C ALA A 262 10.13 -18.95 16.23
N GLN A 263 9.49 -20.06 15.88
CA GLN A 263 9.27 -20.52 14.52
C GLN A 263 7.78 -20.90 14.35
N LEU A 264 7.32 -21.01 13.10
CA LEU A 264 5.97 -21.48 12.79
C LEU A 264 6.04 -22.84 12.13
N SER A 265 5.47 -23.85 12.79
CA SER A 265 5.28 -25.17 12.19
C SER A 265 4.14 -25.17 11.16
N TYR A 266 4.11 -26.17 10.28
CA TYR A 266 2.99 -26.34 9.34
C TYR A 266 1.63 -26.39 10.06
N GLU A 267 1.53 -27.10 11.18
CA GLU A 267 0.30 -27.20 11.98
C GLU A 267 -0.13 -25.84 12.53
N GLU A 268 0.83 -25.02 12.95
CA GLU A 268 0.59 -23.67 13.45
C GLU A 268 0.10 -22.75 12.33
N VAL A 269 0.76 -22.74 11.17
CA VAL A 269 0.36 -21.97 9.98
C VAL A 269 -1.05 -22.36 9.50
N VAL A 270 -1.37 -23.66 9.47
CA VAL A 270 -2.72 -24.12 9.10
C VAL A 270 -3.75 -23.63 10.12
N SER A 271 -3.39 -23.64 11.41
CA SER A 271 -4.28 -23.13 12.46
C SER A 271 -4.47 -21.61 12.40
N MET A 272 -3.55 -20.87 11.78
CA MET A 272 -3.63 -19.43 11.51
C MET A 272 -4.37 -19.09 10.22
N GLY A 273 -4.94 -20.05 9.49
CA GLY A 273 -5.49 -19.84 8.14
C GLY A 273 -6.33 -18.58 7.96
N GLN A 274 -7.25 -18.28 8.89
CA GLN A 274 -8.09 -17.06 8.84
C GLN A 274 -7.30 -15.76 9.07
N MET A 275 -6.25 -15.78 9.89
CA MET A 275 -5.37 -14.63 10.13
C MET A 275 -4.42 -14.40 8.96
N LEU A 276 -3.93 -15.48 8.34
CA LEU A 276 -3.13 -15.40 7.12
C LEU A 276 -3.94 -14.78 5.98
N GLU A 277 -5.23 -15.13 5.86
CA GLU A 277 -6.15 -14.59 4.85
C GLU A 277 -6.38 -13.07 4.98
N THR A 278 -6.25 -12.49 6.18
CA THR A 278 -6.40 -11.04 6.41
C THR A 278 -5.04 -10.32 6.58
N SER A 279 -3.95 -11.07 6.61
CA SER A 279 -2.60 -10.55 6.79
C SER A 279 -2.00 -10.06 5.47
N LYS A 280 -1.07 -9.09 5.58
CA LYS A 280 -0.23 -8.64 4.47
C LYS A 280 0.69 -9.76 3.95
N ALA A 281 0.94 -10.80 4.74
CA ALA A 281 1.76 -11.94 4.32
C ALA A 281 1.19 -12.75 3.16
N THR A 282 -0.14 -12.83 3.04
CA THR A 282 -0.79 -13.42 1.86
C THR A 282 -1.38 -12.37 0.92
N GLN A 283 -1.11 -11.09 1.20
CA GLN A 283 -1.73 -9.95 0.56
C GLN A 283 -3.26 -10.02 0.60
N TYR A 284 -3.80 -10.25 1.81
CA TYR A 284 -5.22 -10.41 2.06
C TYR A 284 -5.85 -11.58 1.28
N GLY A 285 -5.16 -12.73 1.26
CA GLY A 285 -5.65 -14.00 0.71
C GLY A 285 -5.37 -14.21 -0.78
N GLN A 286 -4.83 -13.22 -1.49
CA GLN A 286 -4.62 -13.31 -2.95
C GLN A 286 -3.58 -14.35 -3.35
N VAL A 287 -2.55 -14.56 -2.53
CA VAL A 287 -1.54 -15.60 -2.76
C VAL A 287 -2.15 -17.00 -2.79
N LEU A 288 -3.11 -17.27 -1.91
CA LEU A 288 -3.76 -18.57 -1.75
C LEU A 288 -4.60 -18.95 -2.98
N HIS A 289 -4.99 -17.98 -3.80
CA HIS A 289 -5.68 -18.23 -5.07
C HIS A 289 -4.72 -18.72 -6.16
N HIS A 290 -3.55 -18.10 -6.23
CA HIS A 290 -2.53 -18.35 -7.27
C HIS A 290 -1.72 -19.62 -7.02
N ILE A 291 -1.64 -20.05 -5.76
CA ILE A 291 -1.06 -21.35 -5.40
C ILE A 291 -2.10 -22.44 -5.68
N LYS A 292 -1.87 -23.20 -6.76
CA LYS A 292 -2.65 -24.40 -7.09
C LYS A 292 -1.79 -25.64 -6.88
N PRO A 293 -2.31 -26.72 -6.29
CA PRO A 293 -1.60 -27.98 -6.31
C PRO A 293 -1.39 -28.43 -7.75
N GLU A 294 -0.17 -28.88 -8.07
CA GLU A 294 0.08 -29.56 -9.35
C GLU A 294 -0.91 -30.73 -9.45
N LYS A 295 -1.68 -30.76 -10.53
CA LYS A 295 -2.45 -31.96 -10.86
C LYS A 295 -1.43 -33.05 -11.09
N GLN A 296 -1.34 -34.00 -10.16
CA GLN A 296 -0.80 -35.31 -10.49
C GLN A 296 -1.73 -35.88 -11.57
N GLU A 297 -1.31 -35.75 -12.83
CA GLU A 297 -1.87 -36.54 -13.91
C GLU A 297 -1.66 -38.01 -13.52
N LEU A 298 -2.77 -38.70 -13.27
CA LEU A 298 -2.84 -40.16 -13.18
C LEU A 298 -2.97 -40.74 -14.58
#